data_AF-A0A7M2C8F9-F1
#
_entry.id   AF-A0A7M2C8F9-F1
#
_cell.length_a   1.000
_cell.length_b   1.000
_cell.length_c   1.000
_cell.angle_alpha   90.00
_cell.angle_beta   90.00
_cell.angle_gamma   90.00
#
_symmetry.space_group_name_H-M   'P 1'
#
loop_
_entity.id
_entity.type
_entity.pdbx_description
1 polymer ?
#
loop_
_entity_poly.entity_id
_entity_poly.type
_entity_poly.pdbx_seq_one_letter_code
_entity_poly.pdbx_strand_id
1 'polypeptide(L)'
;MTGLTSPAVSPAGQAAAAARELYRQKDYISALAGQSDVELRERIRETVALEEQAMQEWLDSGDCYIVSLAGKVHLPTCDSMKRFVDRQAAWGLNLRFPERLRGDSPDEDPIPVWPLLKTRAQIEAMPRRTACPLCKPDLAHLDKARRTVTWTYLPARSLKSKHFGTEFRLPEGTLLGPLTKITTVETIDGLNFRADFEHAEAPVTDPDTELMYQTGTRALA
;
A
#
# COMPACT_ATOMS: atom_id res chain seq x y z
N MET A 1 -13.09 37.94 -17.89
CA MET A 1 -13.13 36.50 -17.57
C MET A 1 -11.82 36.13 -16.90
N THR A 2 -11.77 36.19 -15.57
CA THR A 2 -10.68 35.64 -14.75
C THR A 2 -11.34 35.12 -13.48
N GLY A 3 -11.73 33.85 -13.53
CA GLY A 3 -12.27 33.12 -12.39
C GLY A 3 -11.14 32.86 -11.40
N LEU A 4 -11.01 33.74 -10.41
CA LEU A 4 -10.42 33.40 -9.12
C LEU A 4 -11.55 32.91 -8.23
N THR A 5 -11.88 31.63 -8.35
CA THR A 5 -12.57 30.91 -7.29
C THR A 5 -11.59 29.89 -6.76
N SER A 6 -10.93 30.26 -5.66
CA SER A 6 -10.29 29.29 -4.77
C SER A 6 -11.27 28.15 -4.49
N PRO A 7 -10.86 26.87 -4.63
CA PRO A 7 -11.80 25.77 -4.46
C PRO A 7 -12.23 25.65 -2.99
N ALA A 8 -13.50 25.34 -2.78
CA ALA A 8 -14.22 25.33 -1.51
C ALA A 8 -13.59 24.42 -0.43
N VAL A 9 -13.60 24.87 0.83
CA VAL A 9 -13.22 24.09 2.03
C VAL A 9 -14.49 23.54 2.70
N SER A 10 -14.45 22.26 3.13
CA SER A 10 -15.40 21.47 3.96
C SER A 10 -15.88 20.18 3.23
N PRO A 11 -15.77 18.97 3.85
CA PRO A 11 -16.67 18.46 4.90
C PRO A 11 -15.88 18.11 6.16
N ALA A 12 -16.13 18.85 7.24
CA ALA A 12 -15.25 18.93 8.41
C ALA A 12 -13.76 18.92 7.97
N GLY A 13 -13.30 19.96 7.26
CA GLY A 13 -11.91 20.19 6.76
C GLY A 13 -10.82 20.26 7.85
N GLN A 14 -11.13 19.68 8.99
CA GLN A 14 -11.32 20.36 10.27
C GLN A 14 -12.08 19.47 11.29
N ALA A 15 -12.43 18.21 10.98
CA ALA A 15 -12.12 17.09 11.91
C ALA A 15 -10.59 16.83 11.90
N ALA A 16 -9.89 17.77 11.27
CA ALA A 16 -8.99 18.75 11.88
C ALA A 16 -7.85 18.09 12.52
N ALA A 17 -6.72 18.41 11.90
CA ALA A 17 -5.48 18.27 12.60
C ALA A 17 -5.43 16.86 13.19
N ALA A 18 -5.77 15.88 12.34
CA ALA A 18 -5.95 14.47 12.63
C ALA A 18 -4.91 14.00 13.63
N ALA A 19 -5.25 13.86 14.91
CA ALA A 19 -4.24 13.51 15.90
C ALA A 19 -2.91 14.29 15.73
N ARG A 20 -2.94 15.53 15.18
CA ARG A 20 -1.77 16.41 14.96
C ARG A 20 -1.18 16.87 16.29
N GLU A 21 -1.86 16.49 17.35
CA GLU A 21 -1.47 16.48 18.74
C GLU A 21 -2.12 15.19 19.31
N LEU A 22 -1.85 13.96 18.83
CA LEU A 22 -0.73 13.15 19.34
C LEU A 22 0.03 14.03 20.31
N TYR A 23 -0.52 14.11 21.51
CA TYR A 23 -0.41 15.20 22.44
C TYR A 23 0.99 15.27 23.03
N ARG A 24 1.95 15.48 22.14
CA ARG A 24 3.31 14.95 22.10
C ARG A 24 3.31 13.51 22.55
N GLN A 25 3.65 12.55 21.69
CA GLN A 25 3.78 11.14 22.09
C GLN A 25 4.60 10.94 23.38
N LYS A 26 5.50 11.88 23.70
CA LYS A 26 6.13 12.03 25.03
C LYS A 26 5.26 12.67 26.11
N ASP A 27 4.51 13.76 25.90
CA ASP A 27 3.68 14.39 26.94
C ASP A 27 2.38 13.62 27.21
N TYR A 28 1.79 12.93 26.23
CA TYR A 28 0.67 12.01 26.44
C TYR A 28 1.12 10.84 27.32
N ILE A 29 2.19 10.13 26.96
CA ILE A 29 2.73 9.04 27.79
C ILE A 29 3.22 9.56 29.15
N SER A 30 3.85 10.75 29.21
CA SER A 30 4.26 11.37 30.49
C SER A 30 3.08 11.78 31.37
N ALA A 31 1.96 12.22 30.79
CA ALA A 31 0.72 12.51 31.51
C ALA A 31 -0.01 11.24 32.00
N LEU A 32 0.24 10.10 31.36
CA LEU A 32 -0.31 8.79 31.76
C LEU A 32 0.53 8.09 32.85
N ALA A 33 1.81 8.45 32.99
CA ALA A 33 2.73 7.81 33.94
C ALA A 33 2.31 7.97 35.42
N GLY A 34 1.51 8.98 35.76
CA GLY A 34 0.99 9.22 37.11
C GLY A 34 -0.47 8.84 37.34
N GLN A 35 -1.19 8.38 36.31
CA GLN A 35 -2.63 8.08 36.41
C GLN A 35 -2.86 6.65 36.89
N SER A 36 -3.89 6.45 37.71
CA SER A 36 -4.40 5.13 38.11
C SER A 36 -5.11 4.43 36.94
N ASP A 37 -5.25 3.10 37.01
CA ASP A 37 -5.95 2.31 35.98
C ASP A 37 -7.42 2.72 35.81
N VAL A 38 -8.05 3.30 36.84
CA VAL A 38 -9.43 3.80 36.78
C VAL A 38 -9.48 5.06 35.92
N GLU A 39 -8.60 6.03 36.19
CA GLU A 39 -8.50 7.28 35.42
C GLU A 39 -8.17 7.02 33.94
N LEU A 40 -7.27 6.06 33.69
CA LEU A 40 -6.95 5.62 32.34
C LEU A 40 -8.16 5.06 31.60
N ARG A 41 -8.97 4.21 32.26
CA ARG A 41 -10.18 3.64 31.65
C ARG A 41 -11.22 4.71 31.32
N GLU A 42 -11.45 5.67 32.21
CA GLU A 42 -12.39 6.77 31.93
C GLU A 42 -11.91 7.60 30.74
N ARG A 43 -10.62 7.95 30.70
CA ARG A 43 -10.04 8.68 29.58
C ARG A 43 -10.12 7.92 28.25
N ILE A 44 -9.92 6.59 28.27
CA ILE A 44 -10.11 5.76 27.07
C ILE A 44 -11.57 5.82 26.62
N ARG A 45 -12.55 5.71 27.53
CA ARG A 45 -13.98 5.77 27.17
C ARG A 45 -14.36 7.11 26.55
N GLU A 46 -13.88 8.22 27.12
CA GLU A 46 -14.09 9.56 26.54
C GLU A 46 -13.50 9.65 25.13
N THR A 47 -12.29 9.13 24.93
CA THR A 47 -11.63 9.07 23.62
C THR A 47 -12.45 8.26 22.62
N VAL A 48 -12.90 7.06 23.02
CA VAL A 48 -13.73 6.20 22.17
C VAL A 48 -15.03 6.90 21.79
N ALA A 49 -15.72 7.55 22.72
CA ALA A 49 -16.97 8.26 22.42
C ALA A 49 -16.78 9.37 21.38
N LEU A 50 -15.72 10.17 21.51
CA LEU A 50 -15.39 11.22 20.53
C LEU A 50 -15.05 10.64 19.16
N GLU A 51 -14.27 9.56 19.15
CA GLU A 51 -13.90 8.83 17.95
C GLU A 51 -15.12 8.21 17.25
N GLU A 52 -16.03 7.57 17.97
CA GLU A 52 -17.27 7.01 17.41
C GLU A 52 -18.14 8.09 16.79
N GLN A 53 -18.31 9.22 17.47
CA GLN A 53 -19.07 10.35 16.93
C GLN A 53 -18.46 10.85 15.61
N ALA A 54 -17.14 11.07 15.57
CA ALA A 54 -16.47 11.51 14.36
C ALA A 54 -16.57 10.50 13.21
N MET A 55 -16.50 9.19 13.51
CA MET A 55 -16.71 8.15 12.52
C MET A 55 -18.14 8.18 11.98
N GLN A 56 -19.14 8.32 12.86
CA GLN A 56 -20.54 8.35 12.47
C GLN A 56 -20.84 9.54 11.55
N GLU A 57 -20.30 10.72 11.83
CA GLU A 57 -20.44 11.90 10.95
C GLU A 57 -19.91 11.62 9.54
N TRP A 58 -18.79 10.91 9.41
CA TRP A 58 -18.27 10.47 8.12
C TRP A 58 -19.21 9.47 7.43
N LEU A 59 -19.73 8.48 8.16
CA LEU A 59 -20.64 7.49 7.60
C LEU A 59 -21.95 8.14 7.11
N ASP A 60 -22.49 9.07 7.89
CA ASP A 60 -23.73 9.79 7.61
C ASP A 60 -23.59 10.78 6.44
N SER A 61 -22.37 11.19 6.11
CA SER A 61 -22.11 12.05 4.95
C SER A 61 -22.51 11.40 3.61
N GLY A 62 -22.60 10.07 3.56
CA GLY A 62 -22.89 9.30 2.34
C GLY A 62 -21.75 9.31 1.30
N ASP A 63 -20.67 10.05 1.54
CA ASP A 63 -19.49 10.15 0.66
C ASP A 63 -18.21 9.79 1.42
N CYS A 64 -18.18 8.56 1.95
CA CYS A 64 -17.09 8.05 2.76
C CYS A 64 -16.48 6.78 2.17
N TYR A 65 -15.16 6.80 1.97
CA TYR A 65 -14.34 5.68 1.55
C TYR A 65 -13.18 5.51 2.52
N ILE A 66 -12.77 4.27 2.72
CA ILE A 66 -11.65 3.93 3.59
C ILE A 66 -10.45 3.50 2.74
N VAL A 67 -9.28 4.05 3.01
CA VAL A 67 -8.02 3.68 2.37
C VAL A 67 -7.14 2.92 3.36
N SER A 68 -6.82 1.68 3.02
CA SER A 68 -5.84 0.89 3.78
C SER A 68 -4.41 1.39 3.56
N LEU A 69 -3.49 1.03 4.46
CA LEU A 69 -2.06 1.34 4.30
C LEU A 69 -1.46 0.82 2.98
N ALA A 70 -2.01 -0.29 2.46
CA ALA A 70 -1.62 -0.86 1.17
C ALA A 70 -2.19 -0.09 -0.05
N GLY A 71 -2.90 1.02 0.17
CA GLY A 71 -3.50 1.84 -0.88
C GLY A 71 -4.76 1.24 -1.52
N LYS A 72 -5.38 0.23 -0.89
CA LYS A 72 -6.67 -0.31 -1.33
C LYS A 72 -7.82 0.54 -0.80
N VAL A 73 -8.81 0.79 -1.65
CA VAL A 73 -10.02 1.55 -1.36
C VAL A 73 -11.16 0.60 -0.99
N HIS A 74 -11.84 0.89 0.11
CA HIS A 74 -12.94 0.10 0.67
C HIS A 74 -14.17 0.97 0.87
N LEU A 75 -15.34 0.34 0.78
CA LEU A 75 -16.58 0.90 1.33
C LEU A 75 -16.56 0.76 2.86
N PRO A 76 -17.23 1.65 3.60
CA PRO A 76 -17.29 1.56 5.07
C PRO A 76 -17.96 0.28 5.58
N THR A 77 -18.86 -0.29 4.78
CA THR A 77 -19.55 -1.57 5.05
C THR A 77 -18.69 -2.81 4.78
N CYS A 78 -17.43 -2.66 4.36
CA CYS A 78 -16.58 -3.79 4.06
C CYS A 78 -16.15 -4.53 5.34
N ASP A 79 -16.44 -5.83 5.43
CA ASP A 79 -16.11 -6.66 6.61
C ASP A 79 -14.62 -6.61 7.00
N SER A 80 -13.72 -6.57 6.01
CA SER A 80 -12.27 -6.46 6.28
C SER A 80 -11.87 -5.16 7.00
N MET A 81 -12.71 -4.15 6.99
CA MET A 81 -12.49 -2.86 7.65
C MET A 81 -13.26 -2.70 8.96
N LYS A 82 -14.17 -3.63 9.29
CA LYS A 82 -15.09 -3.50 10.44
C LYS A 82 -14.38 -3.19 11.75
N ARG A 83 -13.26 -3.87 12.04
CA ARG A 83 -12.47 -3.65 13.27
C ARG A 83 -11.80 -2.27 13.37
N PHE A 84 -11.68 -1.55 12.26
CA PHE A 84 -11.05 -0.22 12.21
C PHE A 84 -12.09 0.90 12.27
N VAL A 85 -13.30 0.62 11.76
CA VAL A 85 -14.46 1.50 11.81
C VAL A 85 -15.09 1.46 13.21
N ASP A 86 -15.23 0.27 13.79
CA ASP A 86 -15.70 0.07 15.15
C ASP A 86 -14.61 0.47 16.15
N ARG A 87 -14.78 1.65 16.77
CA ARG A 87 -13.78 2.22 17.67
C ARG A 87 -13.79 1.55 19.04
N GLN A 88 -14.93 1.06 19.51
CA GLN A 88 -15.01 0.23 20.73
C GLN A 88 -14.19 -1.06 20.56
N ALA A 89 -14.34 -1.72 19.41
CA ALA A 89 -13.56 -2.92 19.09
C ALA A 89 -12.06 -2.60 18.98
N ALA A 90 -11.71 -1.48 18.34
CA ALA A 90 -10.31 -1.06 18.18
C ALA A 90 -9.61 -0.82 19.54
N TRP A 91 -10.29 -0.18 20.48
CA TRP A 91 -9.78 0.12 21.84
C TRP A 91 -10.01 -1.00 22.87
N GLY A 92 -10.66 -2.09 22.49
CA GLY A 92 -11.14 -3.12 23.42
C GLY A 92 -10.04 -3.75 24.30
N LEU A 93 -8.81 -3.88 23.77
CA LEU A 93 -7.67 -4.37 24.56
C LEU A 93 -7.22 -3.36 25.62
N ASN A 94 -7.15 -2.08 25.28
CA ASN A 94 -6.76 -1.02 26.21
C ASN A 94 -7.83 -0.78 27.30
N LEU A 95 -9.11 -0.98 26.99
CA LEU A 95 -10.18 -0.92 28.00
C LEU A 95 -10.05 -2.03 29.05
N ARG A 96 -9.61 -3.22 28.63
CA ARG A 96 -9.36 -4.35 29.53
C ARG A 96 -8.07 -4.16 30.32
N PHE A 97 -7.02 -3.72 29.63
CA PHE A 97 -5.63 -3.60 30.10
C PHE A 97 -5.12 -2.15 29.89
N PRO A 98 -5.59 -1.18 30.69
CA PRO A 98 -5.26 0.23 30.52
C PRO A 98 -3.77 0.54 30.74
N GLU A 99 -3.07 -0.27 31.53
CA GLU A 99 -1.64 -0.16 31.80
C GLU A 99 -0.78 -0.22 30.53
N ARG A 100 -1.28 -0.84 29.45
CA ARG A 100 -0.61 -0.88 28.14
C ARG A 100 -0.30 0.50 27.58
N LEU A 101 -1.10 1.52 27.93
CA LEU A 101 -0.87 2.90 27.51
C LEU A 101 0.39 3.54 28.13
N ARG A 102 0.94 2.95 29.20
CA ARG A 102 2.15 3.44 29.87
C ARG A 102 3.45 3.01 29.16
N GLY A 103 3.38 2.11 28.18
CA GLY A 103 4.52 1.76 27.33
C GLY A 103 5.41 0.63 27.84
N ASP A 104 4.92 -0.22 28.76
CA ASP A 104 5.69 -1.34 29.33
C ASP A 104 5.95 -2.48 28.32
N SER A 105 5.34 -2.43 27.12
CA SER A 105 5.54 -3.39 26.04
C SER A 105 6.29 -2.73 24.88
N PRO A 106 7.55 -3.10 24.60
CA PRO A 106 8.38 -2.44 23.58
C PRO A 106 7.94 -2.68 22.13
N ASP A 107 7.10 -3.69 21.87
CA ASP A 107 6.81 -4.16 20.51
C ASP A 107 5.42 -3.79 19.98
N GLU A 108 4.60 -3.06 20.73
CA GLU A 108 3.26 -2.68 20.27
C GLU A 108 2.97 -1.20 20.50
N ASP A 109 2.55 -0.50 19.44
CA ASP A 109 1.95 0.82 19.56
C ASP A 109 0.68 0.70 20.41
N PRO A 110 0.62 1.34 21.60
CA PRO A 110 -0.47 1.11 22.53
C PRO A 110 -1.76 1.85 22.12
N ILE A 111 -1.73 2.60 21.01
CA ILE A 111 -2.85 3.39 20.51
C ILE A 111 -3.33 2.79 19.17
N PRO A 112 -4.62 2.41 19.07
CA PRO A 112 -5.18 1.89 17.83
C PRO A 112 -5.12 2.89 16.68
N VAL A 113 -4.72 2.42 15.49
CA VAL A 113 -4.59 3.27 14.29
C VAL A 113 -5.97 3.75 13.81
N TRP A 114 -6.05 5.04 13.49
CA TRP A 114 -7.22 5.64 12.83
C TRP A 114 -7.26 5.30 11.33
N PRO A 115 -8.39 4.85 10.77
CA PRO A 115 -8.46 4.56 9.34
C PRO A 115 -8.39 5.85 8.50
N LEU A 116 -7.77 5.77 7.32
CA LEU A 116 -7.72 6.90 6.41
C LEU A 116 -9.05 7.04 5.67
N LEU A 117 -9.85 8.03 6.06
CA LEU A 117 -11.14 8.34 5.45
C LEU A 117 -10.97 9.36 4.32
N LYS A 118 -11.69 9.17 3.22
CA LYS A 118 -11.66 10.03 2.04
C LYS A 118 -13.02 10.14 1.37
N THR A 119 -13.27 11.29 0.77
CA THR A 119 -14.43 11.48 -0.12
C THR A 119 -14.17 10.88 -1.51
N ARG A 120 -15.23 10.69 -2.30
CA ARG A 120 -15.11 10.23 -3.69
C ARG A 120 -14.15 11.07 -4.51
N ALA A 121 -14.29 12.40 -4.46
CA ALA A 121 -13.43 13.32 -5.20
C ALA A 121 -11.95 13.16 -4.82
N GLN A 122 -11.67 12.92 -3.54
CA GLN A 122 -10.30 12.69 -3.06
C GLN A 122 -9.75 11.34 -3.55
N ILE A 123 -10.56 10.28 -3.58
CA ILE A 123 -10.15 8.98 -4.13
C ILE A 123 -9.87 9.08 -5.63
N GLU A 124 -10.74 9.76 -6.37
CA GLU A 124 -10.60 9.93 -7.83
C GLU A 124 -9.36 10.76 -8.19
N ALA A 125 -8.94 11.69 -7.33
CA ALA A 125 -7.70 12.46 -7.47
C ALA A 125 -6.41 11.68 -7.10
N MET A 126 -6.50 10.48 -6.50
CA MET A 126 -5.30 9.71 -6.13
C MET A 126 -4.58 9.15 -7.37
N PRO A 127 -3.24 9.26 -7.46
CA PRO A 127 -2.48 8.81 -8.63
C PRO A 127 -2.41 7.28 -8.78
N ARG A 128 -2.55 6.55 -7.67
CA ARG A 128 -2.61 5.08 -7.64
C ARG A 128 -3.66 4.67 -6.62
N ARG A 129 -4.65 3.88 -7.05
CA ARG A 129 -5.68 3.30 -6.19
C ARG A 129 -6.04 1.90 -6.69
N THR A 130 -6.32 1.01 -5.76
CA THR A 130 -6.82 -0.33 -6.09
C THR A 130 -8.15 -0.54 -5.38
N ALA A 131 -9.19 -0.95 -6.11
CA ALA A 131 -10.45 -1.34 -5.49
C ALA A 131 -10.24 -2.57 -4.60
N CYS A 132 -10.85 -2.59 -3.41
CA CYS A 132 -10.98 -3.81 -2.65
C CYS A 132 -11.81 -4.83 -3.47
N PRO A 133 -11.31 -6.07 -3.69
CA PRO A 133 -12.02 -7.07 -4.49
C PRO A 133 -13.29 -7.60 -3.81
N LEU A 134 -13.42 -7.42 -2.48
CA LEU A 134 -14.55 -7.90 -1.69
C LEU A 134 -15.74 -6.96 -1.80
N CYS A 135 -15.55 -5.67 -1.50
CA CYS A 135 -16.64 -4.70 -1.48
C CYS A 135 -16.79 -3.92 -2.80
N LYS A 136 -15.82 -4.03 -3.73
CA LYS A 136 -15.86 -3.46 -5.09
C LYS A 136 -16.51 -2.06 -5.16
N PRO A 137 -15.91 -1.04 -4.53
CA PRO A 137 -16.48 0.30 -4.54
C PRO A 137 -16.71 0.78 -5.98
N ASP A 138 -17.91 1.28 -6.26
CA ASP A 138 -18.28 1.76 -7.59
C ASP A 138 -17.82 3.20 -7.79
N LEU A 139 -16.62 3.36 -8.35
CA LEU A 139 -16.06 4.64 -8.74
C LEU A 139 -15.78 4.62 -10.24
N ALA A 140 -16.08 5.73 -10.92
CA ALA A 140 -16.04 5.89 -12.38
C ALA A 140 -14.67 5.58 -13.03
N HIS A 141 -13.62 5.41 -12.21
CA HIS A 141 -12.25 5.14 -12.62
C HIS A 141 -11.59 4.00 -11.81
N LEU A 142 -12.39 3.10 -11.22
CA LEU A 142 -11.91 1.87 -10.57
C LEU A 142 -11.93 0.65 -11.49
N ASP A 143 -12.06 0.88 -12.80
CA ASP A 143 -11.46 -0.06 -13.73
C ASP A 143 -10.00 -0.19 -13.33
N LYS A 144 -9.60 -1.42 -12.97
CA LYS A 144 -8.20 -1.81 -12.98
C LYS A 144 -7.70 -1.28 -14.30
N ALA A 145 -6.88 -0.23 -14.29
CA ALA A 145 -6.04 0.07 -15.43
C ALA A 145 -5.39 -1.27 -15.72
N ARG A 146 -5.84 -1.96 -16.79
CA ARG A 146 -5.15 -3.12 -17.35
C ARG A 146 -3.73 -2.61 -17.40
N ARG A 147 -2.87 -3.12 -16.50
CA ARG A 147 -1.52 -2.57 -16.33
C ARG A 147 -1.00 -2.42 -17.74
N THR A 148 -0.74 -1.18 -18.14
CA THR A 148 -0.21 -0.91 -19.46
C THR A 148 0.97 -1.85 -19.59
N VAL A 149 0.94 -2.68 -20.63
CA VAL A 149 2.03 -3.60 -20.95
C VAL A 149 3.30 -2.76 -20.87
N THR A 150 4.06 -2.95 -19.79
CA THR A 150 5.20 -2.09 -19.49
C THR A 150 6.40 -2.91 -19.87
N TRP A 151 7.08 -2.48 -20.92
CA TRP A 151 8.32 -3.09 -21.33
C TRP A 151 9.40 -2.70 -20.34
N THR A 152 10.07 -3.69 -19.77
CA THR A 152 11.26 -3.50 -18.95
C THR A 152 12.48 -3.81 -19.80
N TYR A 153 13.49 -2.93 -19.70
CA TYR A 153 14.77 -3.05 -20.38
C TYR A 153 15.82 -3.53 -19.36
N LEU A 154 16.64 -4.51 -19.75
CA LEU A 154 17.80 -4.91 -18.96
C LEU A 154 18.95 -5.37 -19.87
N PRO A 155 20.21 -5.15 -19.47
CA PRO A 155 21.34 -5.70 -20.22
C PRO A 155 21.42 -7.23 -20.03
N ALA A 156 21.87 -7.96 -21.04
CA ALA A 156 21.95 -9.43 -21.03
C ALA A 156 22.70 -10.00 -19.81
N ARG A 157 23.75 -9.32 -19.32
CA ARG A 157 24.47 -9.66 -18.08
C ARG A 157 23.62 -9.70 -16.80
N SER A 158 22.46 -9.03 -16.81
CA SER A 158 21.54 -8.96 -15.66
C SER A 158 20.47 -10.05 -15.66
N LEU A 159 20.51 -10.96 -16.65
CA LEU A 159 19.65 -12.14 -16.66
C LEU A 159 19.93 -13.03 -15.43
N LYS A 160 18.86 -13.60 -14.89
CA LYS A 160 18.82 -14.40 -13.65
C LYS A 160 17.75 -15.46 -13.81
N SER A 161 17.81 -16.51 -12.98
CA SER A 161 16.85 -17.63 -13.01
C SER A 161 15.38 -17.21 -12.97
N LYS A 162 15.04 -16.11 -12.29
CA LYS A 162 13.66 -15.57 -12.25
C LYS A 162 13.06 -15.21 -13.63
N HIS A 163 13.89 -15.11 -14.67
CA HIS A 163 13.45 -14.71 -16.01
C HIS A 163 13.19 -15.91 -16.95
N PHE A 164 13.45 -17.15 -16.51
CA PHE A 164 13.16 -18.32 -17.35
C PHE A 164 11.69 -18.37 -17.77
N GLY A 165 11.43 -18.72 -19.03
CA GLY A 165 10.11 -18.73 -19.67
C GLY A 165 9.56 -17.36 -20.06
N THR A 166 10.28 -16.26 -19.77
CA THR A 166 9.89 -14.91 -20.19
C THR A 166 10.30 -14.68 -21.64
N GLU A 167 9.40 -14.19 -22.49
CA GLU A 167 9.72 -13.79 -23.86
C GLU A 167 10.51 -12.48 -23.91
N PHE A 168 11.68 -12.53 -24.55
CA PHE A 168 12.55 -11.38 -24.75
C PHE A 168 12.52 -10.89 -26.19
N ARG A 169 12.74 -9.59 -26.35
CA ARG A 169 12.90 -8.89 -27.61
C ARG A 169 14.13 -7.99 -27.54
N LEU A 170 14.69 -7.66 -28.70
CA LEU A 170 15.63 -6.56 -28.81
C LEU A 170 14.87 -5.21 -28.83
N PRO A 171 15.50 -4.06 -28.48
CA PRO A 171 14.85 -2.76 -28.44
C PRO A 171 14.23 -2.33 -29.78
N GLU A 172 14.80 -2.77 -30.90
CA GLU A 172 14.27 -2.56 -32.24
C GLU A 172 13.04 -3.43 -32.58
N GLY A 173 12.64 -4.33 -31.68
CA GLY A 173 11.41 -5.12 -31.76
C GLY A 173 11.57 -6.59 -32.18
N THR A 174 12.79 -7.01 -32.54
CA THR A 174 13.10 -8.40 -32.93
C THR A 174 12.78 -9.37 -31.79
N LEU A 175 11.91 -10.36 -32.03
CA LEU A 175 11.55 -11.38 -31.05
C LEU A 175 12.66 -12.44 -30.96
N LEU A 176 13.21 -12.62 -29.76
CA LEU A 176 14.20 -13.67 -29.45
C LEU A 176 13.53 -14.94 -28.92
N GLY A 177 12.28 -14.82 -28.45
CA GLY A 177 11.53 -15.92 -27.86
C GLY A 177 11.73 -16.05 -26.35
N PRO A 178 11.23 -17.14 -25.72
CA PRO A 178 11.32 -17.34 -24.29
C PRO A 178 12.76 -17.65 -23.84
N LEU A 179 13.18 -17.07 -22.71
CA LEU A 179 14.46 -17.42 -22.10
C LEU A 179 14.43 -18.88 -21.60
N THR A 180 15.26 -19.72 -22.21
CA THR A 180 15.39 -21.15 -21.87
C THR A 180 16.71 -21.46 -21.16
N LYS A 181 17.77 -20.69 -21.44
CA LYS A 181 19.12 -20.92 -20.94
C LYS A 181 19.84 -19.59 -20.63
N ILE A 182 20.64 -19.57 -19.57
CA ILE A 182 21.65 -18.54 -19.32
C ILE A 182 23.00 -19.25 -19.27
N THR A 183 23.95 -18.80 -20.10
CA THR A 183 25.32 -19.33 -20.13
C THR A 183 26.25 -18.19 -19.77
N THR A 184 26.98 -18.32 -18.66
CA THR A 184 28.09 -17.41 -18.35
C THR A 184 29.36 -18.05 -18.89
N VAL A 185 30.07 -17.34 -19.76
CA VAL A 185 31.40 -17.75 -20.23
C VAL A 185 32.40 -16.81 -19.54
N GLU A 186 33.15 -17.35 -18.58
CA GLU A 186 34.28 -16.63 -18.00
C GLU A 186 35.55 -17.11 -18.71
N THR A 187 36.31 -16.17 -19.27
CA THR A 187 37.64 -16.45 -19.82
C THR A 187 38.67 -16.05 -18.78
N ILE A 188 39.31 -17.04 -18.16
CA ILE A 188 40.43 -16.83 -17.24
C ILE A 188 41.67 -17.41 -17.92
N ASP A 189 42.72 -16.59 -18.10
CA ASP A 189 44.02 -17.01 -18.66
C ASP A 189 43.93 -17.75 -20.01
N GLY A 190 43.00 -17.34 -20.88
CA GLY A 190 42.79 -17.96 -22.20
C GLY A 190 42.02 -19.29 -22.17
N LEU A 191 41.55 -19.73 -21.00
CA LEU A 191 40.70 -20.90 -20.82
C LEU A 191 39.24 -20.45 -20.62
N ASN A 192 38.35 -20.94 -21.49
CA ASN A 192 36.92 -20.64 -21.42
C ASN A 192 36.23 -21.63 -20.47
N PHE A 193 35.73 -21.16 -19.33
CA PHE A 193 34.89 -21.96 -18.44
C PHE A 193 33.44 -21.78 -18.86
N ARG A 194 32.81 -22.88 -19.27
CA ARG A 194 31.42 -22.91 -19.76
C ARG A 194 30.57 -23.75 -18.83
N ALA A 195 29.63 -23.12 -18.12
CA ALA A 195 28.57 -23.81 -17.39
C ALA A 195 27.36 -23.99 -18.32
N ASP A 196 27.20 -25.18 -18.90
CA ASP A 196 26.15 -25.51 -19.85
C ASP A 196 24.92 -26.17 -19.20
N PHE A 197 23.74 -25.64 -19.51
CA PHE A 197 22.44 -26.31 -19.35
C PHE A 197 21.70 -26.26 -20.71
N GLU A 198 21.78 -27.29 -21.56
CA GLU A 198 21.41 -27.34 -23.02
C GLU A 198 19.95 -26.93 -23.36
N HIS A 199 19.61 -26.22 -24.46
CA HIS A 199 19.70 -26.54 -25.92
C HIS A 199 19.65 -25.23 -26.80
N ALA A 200 20.05 -25.30 -28.08
CA ALA A 200 20.43 -24.21 -29.03
C ALA A 200 19.25 -23.38 -29.65
N GLU A 201 19.39 -22.30 -30.47
CA GLU A 201 20.39 -21.84 -31.45
C GLU A 201 20.45 -20.28 -31.52
N ALA A 202 21.66 -19.73 -31.65
CA ALA A 202 22.06 -18.30 -31.63
C ALA A 202 22.10 -17.62 -30.24
N PRO A 203 23.26 -17.63 -29.54
CA PRO A 203 23.44 -16.89 -28.30
C PRO A 203 23.53 -15.38 -28.57
N VAL A 204 22.92 -14.56 -27.69
CA VAL A 204 23.31 -13.16 -27.55
C VAL A 204 24.74 -13.14 -27.00
N THR A 205 25.70 -12.73 -27.82
CA THR A 205 27.13 -12.83 -27.49
C THR A 205 27.67 -11.62 -26.73
N ASP A 206 27.00 -10.46 -26.84
CA ASP A 206 27.39 -9.24 -26.16
C ASP A 206 26.63 -9.10 -24.81
N PRO A 207 27.34 -9.13 -23.66
CA PRO A 207 26.73 -9.00 -22.32
C PRO A 207 26.03 -7.64 -22.09
N ASP A 208 26.34 -6.64 -22.91
CA ASP A 208 25.79 -5.29 -22.82
C ASP A 208 24.60 -5.08 -23.75
N THR A 209 24.23 -6.10 -24.54
CA THR A 209 23.01 -6.08 -25.34
C THR A 209 21.82 -5.80 -24.45
N GLU A 210 21.11 -4.71 -24.74
CA GLU A 210 19.86 -4.39 -24.06
C GLU A 210 18.77 -5.35 -24.53
N LEU A 211 18.05 -5.95 -23.59
CA LEU A 211 16.96 -6.87 -23.82
C LEU A 211 15.69 -6.27 -23.22
N MET A 212 14.58 -6.42 -23.93
CA MET A 212 13.28 -5.90 -23.57
C MET A 212 12.32 -7.06 -23.30
N TYR A 213 11.63 -7.05 -22.16
CA TYR A 213 10.58 -8.02 -21.84
C TYR A 213 9.35 -7.37 -21.24
N GLN A 214 8.21 -8.02 -21.43
CA GLN A 214 6.93 -7.49 -20.98
C GLN A 214 6.73 -7.74 -19.49
N THR A 215 6.51 -6.66 -18.74
CA THR A 215 6.09 -6.70 -17.33
C THR A 215 4.63 -6.24 -17.18
N GLY A 216 3.89 -6.95 -16.35
CA GLY A 216 2.43 -6.80 -16.22
C GLY A 216 1.82 -8.16 -15.89
N THR A 217 0.93 -8.20 -14.90
CA THR A 217 0.34 -9.45 -14.40
C THR A 217 -0.25 -10.28 -15.53
N ARG A 218 0.22 -11.53 -15.61
CA ARG A 218 -0.47 -12.71 -16.17
C ARG A 218 -1.98 -12.44 -16.23
N ALA A 219 -2.53 -12.38 -17.43
CA ALA A 219 -3.94 -12.68 -17.58
C ALA A 219 -4.11 -14.08 -16.95
N LEU A 220 -4.95 -14.17 -15.92
CA LEU A 220 -5.43 -15.48 -15.48
C LEU A 220 -6.16 -16.05 -16.69
N ALA A 221 -5.61 -17.14 -17.22
CA ALA A 221 -6.30 -18.03 -18.14
C ALA A 221 -7.51 -18.65 -17.44
#